data_AF-A0A1V4ATR5-F1
#
_entry.id   AF-A0A1V4ATR5-F1
#
_cell.length_a   1.000
_cell.length_b   1.000
_cell.length_c   1.000
_cell.angle_alpha   90.00
_cell.angle_beta   90.00
_cell.angle_gamma   90.00
#
_symmetry.space_group_name_H-M   'P 1'
#
loop_
_entity.id
_entity.type
_entity.pdbx_description
1 polymer ?
#
loop_
_entity_poly.entity_id
_entity_poly.type
_entity_poly.pdbx_seq_one_letter_code
_entity_poly.pdbx_strand_id
1 'polypeptide(L)'
;MEKNSESEFAEVAIRLFAFYKRVATKNEGSKTVSMFPCFTLTNADTGTDSSEPYFEEVEQVSTTALGLNMLHPEAKRFLSSSVKTFVLNKHLREDITKKSVWKIMAPRWVTEKQKVCWDTFLVEGPEKKPYFTVRIDHIGVSYFPTGVTAICFDILPAFKLTDESAPLIGKMMVSTFNQEYPVQGHGGGKRGVVLHRIFDNEQKDKKLQSVKNRFGKNADSGVMKGLLGEEITLNEILHSLLGNGYEFLMGDRFVSSIFIRTKGENTAKPFDDTNHTDLIRMSRGQNDNYLPYSEDCKPGGRYIINTFENVIFSLSGEGIACWVKPQHNQIFLKSDQFKQRFDTIYLQLLLLALHQRYALVDLAQQLSKIELPRLDSDSLELLRERSIKLRQQRKDVADFYLRAYFRQPAVLDNHQVIYQKLQDVLGITNLLEEVQKSTEELDHIITSTYLHEQNNQSIHLLEKIEDLTEKQEYSAQIERTLTLVVEVTALPYYTYSITKAICKLFCASHQSKPEVVLRWTENWPEWIAIFIALAATVFAVTLTFIRYKRMKKKEVIILEGGNIGIIL
;
A
#
# COMPACT_ATOMS: atom_id res chain seq x y z
N MET A 1 -15.93 -20.56 48.19
CA MET A 1 -14.91 -19.71 47.56
C MET A 1 -13.58 -20.07 48.20
N GLU A 2 -12.91 -21.08 47.67
CA GLU A 2 -11.51 -21.35 48.02
C GLU A 2 -10.69 -20.14 47.58
N LYS A 3 -9.91 -19.56 48.51
CA LYS A 3 -8.87 -18.61 48.14
C LYS A 3 -7.96 -19.36 47.18
N ASN A 4 -8.06 -19.08 45.88
CA ASN A 4 -7.05 -19.46 44.91
C ASN A 4 -5.71 -19.06 45.52
N SER A 5 -4.93 -20.05 45.92
CA SER A 5 -3.55 -19.88 46.35
C SER A 5 -2.88 -19.00 45.30
N GLU A 6 -2.41 -17.82 45.71
CA GLU A 6 -1.62 -16.93 44.86
C GLU A 6 -0.65 -17.78 44.06
N SER A 7 -0.60 -17.62 42.73
CA SER A 7 0.09 -18.55 41.86
C SER A 7 1.57 -18.63 42.25
N GLU A 8 1.94 -19.67 42.99
CA GLU A 8 3.32 -19.95 43.38
C GLU A 8 4.15 -20.46 42.18
N PHE A 9 3.81 -20.12 40.95
CA PHE A 9 4.48 -20.62 39.76
C PHE A 9 4.91 -19.47 38.87
N ALA A 10 6.03 -19.65 38.18
CA ALA A 10 6.42 -18.74 37.13
C ALA A 10 5.41 -18.85 35.97
N GLU A 11 5.27 -17.76 35.23
CA GLU A 11 4.35 -17.66 34.10
C GLU A 11 5.11 -17.22 32.86
N VAL A 12 4.78 -17.86 31.74
CA VAL A 12 5.21 -17.47 30.41
C VAL A 12 3.98 -17.44 29.51
N ALA A 13 3.78 -16.32 28.82
CA ALA A 13 2.79 -16.18 27.78
C ALA A 13 3.46 -15.68 26.50
N ILE A 14 3.17 -16.32 25.37
CA ILE A 14 3.74 -15.94 24.08
C ILE A 14 2.59 -15.61 23.16
N ARG A 15 2.58 -14.39 22.64
CA ARG A 15 1.62 -13.94 21.65
C ARG A 15 2.32 -13.76 20.31
N LEU A 16 1.81 -14.37 19.26
CA LEU A 16 2.35 -14.25 17.91
C LEU A 16 1.45 -13.36 17.08
N PHE A 17 2.04 -12.44 16.33
CA PHE A 17 1.33 -11.54 15.42
C PHE A 17 1.72 -11.81 13.98
N ALA A 18 0.73 -11.85 13.11
CA ALA A 18 0.87 -11.96 11.65
C ALA A 18 0.07 -10.83 10.99
N PHE A 19 0.67 -10.13 10.03
CA PHE A 19 0.05 -8.97 9.37
C PHE A 19 -0.20 -9.25 7.90
N TYR A 20 -1.42 -8.96 7.46
CA TYR A 20 -1.90 -9.20 6.12
C TYR A 20 -2.50 -7.93 5.52
N LYS A 21 -2.53 -7.88 4.19
CA LYS A 21 -3.29 -6.92 3.41
C LYS A 21 -4.31 -7.65 2.56
N ARG A 22 -5.51 -7.09 2.48
CA ARG A 22 -6.50 -7.58 1.53
C ARG A 22 -6.18 -7.09 0.11
N VAL A 23 -6.03 -8.02 -0.82
CA VAL A 23 -5.88 -7.77 -2.25
C VAL A 23 -7.24 -7.91 -2.91
N ALA A 24 -7.73 -6.84 -3.53
CA ALA A 24 -8.99 -6.89 -4.27
C ALA A 24 -8.90 -7.93 -5.39
N THR A 25 -9.75 -8.95 -5.35
CA THR A 25 -9.82 -9.92 -6.45
C THR A 25 -10.60 -9.31 -7.62
N LYS A 26 -10.13 -9.52 -8.86
CA LYS A 26 -10.71 -8.90 -10.08
C LYS A 26 -12.21 -9.16 -10.29
N ASN A 27 -12.78 -10.13 -9.58
CA ASN A 27 -14.18 -10.55 -9.70
C ASN A 27 -15.07 -10.12 -8.52
N GLU A 28 -14.52 -9.44 -7.51
CA GLU A 28 -15.30 -8.82 -6.44
C GLU A 28 -15.95 -7.54 -6.98
N GLY A 29 -17.07 -7.70 -7.71
CA GLY A 29 -17.96 -6.59 -8.01
C GLY A 29 -18.38 -5.87 -6.71
N SER A 30 -18.78 -4.60 -6.82
CA SER A 30 -19.03 -3.64 -5.72
C SER A 30 -20.05 -4.02 -4.63
N LYS A 31 -20.45 -5.29 -4.52
CA LYS A 31 -21.23 -5.80 -3.39
C LYS A 31 -20.39 -5.65 -2.13
N THR A 32 -21.04 -5.25 -1.04
CA THR A 32 -20.48 -5.15 0.31
C THR A 32 -19.73 -6.42 0.65
N VAL A 33 -18.42 -6.44 0.40
CA VAL A 33 -17.67 -7.67 0.59
C VAL A 33 -17.51 -7.86 2.08
N SER A 34 -17.97 -9.01 2.58
CA SER A 34 -17.73 -9.36 3.98
C SER A 34 -16.23 -9.23 4.25
N MET A 35 -15.91 -8.59 5.37
CA MET A 35 -14.52 -8.26 5.71
C MET A 35 -13.68 -9.55 5.85
N PHE A 36 -14.31 -10.63 6.29
CA PHE A 36 -13.76 -11.97 6.30
C PHE A 36 -14.65 -12.92 5.49
N PRO A 37 -14.10 -13.98 4.88
CA PRO A 37 -14.92 -15.06 4.36
C PRO A 37 -15.71 -15.66 5.53
N CYS A 38 -17.03 -15.45 5.52
CA CYS A 38 -17.94 -16.14 6.42
C CYS A 38 -18.03 -17.59 5.93
N PHE A 39 -17.17 -18.47 6.44
CA PHE A 39 -17.41 -19.89 6.26
C PHE A 39 -18.67 -20.25 7.02
N THR A 40 -19.58 -20.96 6.35
CA THR A 40 -20.79 -21.52 6.96
C THR A 40 -20.41 -22.78 7.75
N LEU A 41 -20.65 -22.78 9.06
CA LEU A 41 -20.60 -24.01 9.87
C LEU A 41 -21.82 -24.86 9.56
N THR A 42 -21.73 -26.19 9.54
CA THR A 42 -22.94 -27.02 9.45
C THR A 42 -23.48 -27.29 10.84
N ASN A 43 -24.79 -27.12 11.03
CA ASN A 43 -25.42 -27.55 12.26
C ASN A 43 -25.24 -29.08 12.40
N ALA A 44 -24.66 -29.51 13.51
CA ALA A 44 -24.28 -30.91 13.72
C ALA A 44 -25.48 -31.86 13.78
N ASP A 45 -26.65 -31.36 14.20
CA ASP A 45 -27.86 -32.17 14.39
C ASP A 45 -28.72 -32.22 13.11
N THR A 46 -28.74 -31.14 12.32
CA THR A 46 -29.61 -31.02 11.13
C THR A 46 -28.86 -31.15 9.80
N GLY A 47 -27.53 -31.02 9.79
CA GLY A 47 -26.71 -31.03 8.58
C GLY A 47 -26.91 -29.81 7.66
N THR A 48 -27.72 -28.82 8.08
CA THR A 48 -27.96 -27.60 7.32
C THR A 48 -26.82 -26.61 7.52
N ASP A 49 -26.37 -25.97 6.44
CA ASP A 49 -25.37 -24.88 6.48
C ASP A 49 -25.92 -23.76 7.38
N SER A 50 -25.32 -23.56 8.55
CA SER A 50 -25.52 -22.38 9.39
C SER A 50 -24.74 -21.22 8.79
N SER A 51 -25.35 -20.04 8.75
CA SER A 51 -24.72 -18.82 8.24
C SER A 51 -23.75 -18.19 9.25
N GLU A 52 -23.31 -18.93 10.28
CA GLU A 52 -22.49 -18.36 11.34
C GLU A 52 -21.01 -18.26 10.93
N PRO A 53 -20.40 -17.07 10.99
CA PRO A 53 -19.00 -16.87 10.63
C PRO A 53 -18.05 -17.53 11.65
N TYR A 54 -16.82 -17.85 11.23
CA TYR A 54 -15.75 -18.28 12.16
C TYR A 54 -15.39 -17.23 13.20
N PHE A 55 -15.58 -15.96 12.84
CA PHE A 55 -15.23 -14.82 13.65
C PHE A 55 -16.48 -14.04 14.04
N GLU A 56 -16.65 -13.79 15.33
CA GLU A 56 -17.66 -12.87 15.85
C GLU A 56 -17.02 -11.51 16.11
N GLU A 57 -17.65 -10.43 15.61
CA GLU A 57 -17.22 -9.06 15.90
C GLU A 57 -17.46 -8.81 17.39
N VAL A 58 -16.42 -8.37 18.10
CA VAL A 58 -16.54 -8.04 19.51
C VAL A 58 -17.16 -6.64 19.60
N GLU A 59 -18.49 -6.57 19.69
CA GLU A 59 -19.26 -5.31 19.80
C GLU A 59 -18.76 -4.41 20.94
N GLN A 60 -18.09 -5.01 21.93
CA GLN A 60 -17.62 -4.35 23.14
C GLN A 60 -16.19 -4.74 23.51
N VAL A 61 -15.20 -4.44 22.65
CA VAL A 61 -13.84 -4.13 23.19
C VAL A 61 -13.91 -2.90 24.14
N SER A 62 -15.08 -2.23 24.16
CA SER A 62 -15.66 -1.25 25.09
C SER A 62 -14.71 -0.62 26.11
N THR A 63 -14.75 0.71 26.13
CA THR A 63 -14.78 1.63 27.28
C THR A 63 -14.51 1.15 28.73
N THR A 64 -14.71 -0.13 29.06
CA THR A 64 -14.40 -0.81 30.32
C THR A 64 -13.00 -1.44 30.41
N ALA A 65 -12.31 -1.70 29.29
CA ALA A 65 -10.91 -2.12 29.34
C ALA A 65 -10.09 -0.99 29.98
N LEU A 66 -9.66 -1.19 31.23
CA LEU A 66 -8.93 -0.21 32.04
C LEU A 66 -7.81 0.50 31.24
N GLY A 67 -7.23 -0.22 30.28
CA GLY A 67 -6.18 0.29 29.41
C GLY A 67 -6.58 1.37 28.40
N LEU A 68 -7.79 1.35 27.84
CA LEU A 68 -8.21 2.36 26.85
C LEU A 68 -8.35 3.76 27.46
N ASN A 69 -8.68 3.85 28.75
CA ASN A 69 -8.75 5.14 29.47
C ASN A 69 -7.38 5.75 29.74
N MET A 70 -6.31 4.95 29.60
CA MET A 70 -4.92 5.40 29.77
C MET A 70 -4.28 5.83 28.44
N LEU A 71 -5.03 5.71 27.34
CA LEU A 71 -4.63 6.20 26.02
C LEU A 71 -5.13 7.64 25.80
N HIS A 72 -4.38 8.39 25.00
CA HIS A 72 -4.78 9.70 24.52
C HIS A 72 -6.14 9.59 23.79
N PRO A 73 -7.06 10.57 23.93
CA PRO A 73 -8.43 10.47 23.39
C PRO A 73 -8.49 10.13 21.89
N GLU A 74 -7.54 10.63 21.10
CA GLU A 74 -7.48 10.35 19.66
C GLU A 74 -7.07 8.91 19.35
N ALA A 75 -6.03 8.40 20.01
CA ALA A 75 -5.59 7.01 19.87
C ALA A 75 -6.68 6.05 20.38
N LYS A 76 -7.31 6.39 21.51
CA LYS A 76 -8.48 5.68 22.03
C LYS A 76 -9.60 5.64 20.99
N ARG A 77 -9.97 6.77 20.40
CA ARG A 77 -11.02 6.86 19.38
C ARG A 77 -10.67 6.02 18.16
N PHE A 78 -9.43 6.07 17.67
CA PHE A 78 -8.99 5.24 16.56
C PHE A 78 -9.16 3.75 16.86
N LEU A 79 -8.61 3.28 17.98
CA LEU A 79 -8.70 1.87 18.38
C LEU A 79 -10.13 1.42 18.70
N SER A 80 -10.97 2.28 19.26
CA SER A 80 -12.32 1.89 19.68
C SER A 80 -13.37 2.00 18.58
N SER A 81 -13.19 2.89 17.59
CA SER A 81 -14.22 3.18 16.59
C SER A 81 -13.83 2.78 15.16
N SER A 82 -12.53 2.72 14.87
CA SER A 82 -12.03 2.47 13.52
C SER A 82 -11.43 1.08 13.37
N VAL A 83 -10.85 0.52 14.43
CA VAL A 83 -10.32 -0.85 14.44
C VAL A 83 -11.45 -1.81 14.79
N LYS A 84 -11.73 -2.74 13.90
CA LYS A 84 -12.68 -3.82 14.16
C LYS A 84 -11.93 -5.02 14.70
N THR A 85 -12.37 -5.51 15.85
CA THR A 85 -11.76 -6.69 16.48
C THR A 85 -12.72 -7.85 16.42
N PHE A 86 -12.18 -9.00 16.04
CA PHE A 86 -12.92 -10.24 15.91
C PHE A 86 -12.23 -11.31 16.73
N VAL A 87 -13.03 -12.21 17.29
CA VAL A 87 -12.54 -13.40 17.98
C VAL A 87 -13.19 -14.62 17.38
N LEU A 88 -12.55 -15.78 17.55
CA LEU A 88 -13.18 -17.02 17.16
C LEU A 88 -14.55 -17.15 17.82
N ASN A 89 -15.53 -17.59 17.02
CA ASN A 89 -16.86 -17.88 17.51
C ASN A 89 -16.78 -18.87 18.68
N LYS A 90 -17.78 -18.81 19.57
CA LYS A 90 -17.76 -19.59 20.81
C LYS A 90 -17.44 -21.07 20.61
N HIS A 91 -18.02 -21.72 19.60
CA HIS A 91 -17.81 -23.14 19.34
C HIS A 91 -16.38 -23.47 18.94
N LEU A 92 -15.83 -22.73 17.97
CA LEU A 92 -14.47 -22.93 17.48
C LEU A 92 -13.43 -22.59 18.54
N ARG A 93 -13.66 -21.51 19.28
CA ARG A 93 -12.85 -21.12 20.44
C ARG A 93 -12.80 -22.23 21.48
N GLU A 94 -13.93 -22.83 21.86
CA GLU A 94 -13.92 -23.94 22.83
C GLU A 94 -13.11 -25.15 22.35
N ASP A 95 -13.20 -25.47 21.05
CA ASP A 95 -12.46 -26.60 20.45
C ASP A 95 -10.95 -26.34 20.36
N ILE A 96 -10.55 -25.12 20.01
CA ILE A 96 -9.13 -24.73 19.87
C ILE A 96 -8.47 -24.40 21.21
N THR A 97 -9.22 -23.84 22.17
CA THR A 97 -8.61 -23.28 23.39
C THR A 97 -8.84 -24.11 24.64
N LYS A 98 -10.11 -24.45 24.94
CA LYS A 98 -10.47 -25.09 26.22
C LYS A 98 -10.32 -26.61 26.18
N LYS A 99 -10.57 -27.24 25.03
CA LYS A 99 -10.69 -28.70 24.89
C LYS A 99 -9.51 -29.34 24.16
N SER A 100 -8.41 -28.62 23.99
CA SER A 100 -7.25 -29.13 23.27
C SER A 100 -5.93 -28.72 23.89
N VAL A 101 -5.01 -29.68 23.85
CA VAL A 101 -3.60 -29.48 24.11
C VAL A 101 -2.89 -29.70 22.78
N TRP A 102 -1.97 -28.81 22.44
CA TRP A 102 -1.25 -28.82 21.18
C TRP A 102 0.21 -29.17 21.43
N LYS A 103 0.82 -29.83 20.46
CA LYS A 103 2.25 -30.07 20.38
C LYS A 103 2.84 -29.15 19.32
N ILE A 104 3.85 -28.37 19.68
CA ILE A 104 4.65 -27.60 18.71
C ILE A 104 5.98 -28.31 18.52
N MET A 105 6.32 -28.64 17.28
CA MET A 105 7.58 -29.32 16.99
C MET A 105 8.76 -28.44 17.38
N ALA A 106 9.61 -28.96 18.26
CA ALA A 106 10.78 -28.27 18.75
C ALA A 106 12.01 -28.55 17.87
N PRO A 107 12.95 -27.61 17.78
CA PRO A 107 14.25 -27.84 17.16
C PRO A 107 15.05 -28.97 17.82
N ARG A 108 15.98 -29.57 17.08
CA ARG A 108 16.89 -30.58 17.67
C ARG A 108 17.74 -30.02 18.81
N TRP A 109 18.28 -28.81 18.65
CA TRP A 109 19.12 -28.16 19.66
C TRP A 109 18.37 -27.92 20.99
N VAL A 110 17.04 -27.84 20.96
CA VAL A 110 16.22 -27.71 22.17
C VAL A 110 16.33 -28.95 23.07
N THR A 111 16.51 -30.15 22.49
CA THR A 111 16.69 -31.39 23.26
C THR A 111 18.01 -31.42 24.02
N GLU A 112 19.05 -30.82 23.45
CA GLU A 112 20.36 -30.71 24.10
C GLU A 112 20.27 -29.82 25.34
N LYS A 113 19.52 -28.71 25.24
CA LYS A 113 19.26 -27.78 26.35
C LYS A 113 18.33 -28.37 27.40
N GLN A 114 17.36 -29.19 27.02
CA GLN A 114 16.48 -29.86 27.97
C GLN A 114 17.26 -30.72 28.97
N LYS A 115 18.31 -31.43 28.53
CA LYS A 115 19.17 -32.24 29.43
C LYS A 115 19.82 -31.41 30.55
N VAL A 116 19.94 -30.09 30.36
CA VAL A 116 20.52 -29.17 31.34
C VAL A 116 19.50 -28.72 32.39
N CYS A 117 18.21 -28.64 32.04
CA CYS A 117 17.18 -28.13 32.93
C CYS A 117 16.52 -29.16 33.85
N TRP A 118 16.84 -30.44 33.71
CA TRP A 118 16.33 -31.57 34.49
C TRP A 118 14.79 -31.80 34.43
N ASP A 119 14.02 -30.82 33.98
CA ASP A 119 12.57 -30.86 33.79
C ASP A 119 12.20 -31.38 32.38
N THR A 120 11.25 -32.33 32.33
CA THR A 120 10.65 -32.80 31.08
C THR A 120 9.51 -31.91 30.61
N PHE A 121 9.83 -30.90 29.80
CA PHE A 121 8.84 -30.05 29.10
C PHE A 121 8.67 -30.40 27.62
N LEU A 122 9.57 -31.25 27.08
CA LEU A 122 9.39 -31.84 25.76
C LEU A 122 8.74 -33.21 25.89
N VAL A 123 7.83 -33.49 24.95
CA VAL A 123 7.22 -34.80 24.78
C VAL A 123 7.69 -35.37 23.44
N GLU A 124 8.03 -36.65 23.43
CA GLU A 124 8.36 -37.37 22.21
C GLU A 124 7.09 -37.50 21.34
N GLY A 125 7.18 -37.07 20.09
CA GLY A 125 6.10 -37.20 19.11
C GLY A 125 6.37 -38.31 18.09
N PRO A 126 5.63 -38.30 16.96
CA PRO A 126 5.91 -39.19 15.84
C PRO A 126 7.39 -39.12 15.44
N GLU A 127 7.97 -40.25 15.06
CA GLU A 127 9.37 -40.34 14.61
C GLU A 127 10.43 -39.88 15.62
N LYS A 128 10.11 -39.91 16.92
CA LYS A 128 11.01 -39.48 18.00
C LYS A 128 11.40 -38.00 17.96
N LYS A 129 10.60 -37.17 17.29
CA LYS A 129 10.83 -35.72 17.26
C LYS A 129 10.38 -35.10 18.58
N PRO A 130 11.09 -34.07 19.07
CA PRO A 130 10.72 -33.37 20.30
C PRO A 130 9.59 -32.37 20.05
N TYR A 131 8.64 -32.25 20.98
CA TYR A 131 7.58 -31.26 20.91
C TYR A 131 7.36 -30.55 22.25
N PHE A 132 7.10 -29.25 22.22
CA PHE A 132 6.53 -28.51 23.35
C PHE A 132 5.05 -28.81 23.48
N THR A 133 4.58 -29.01 24.71
CA THR A 133 3.15 -29.13 24.98
C THR A 133 2.59 -27.75 25.37
N VAL A 134 1.64 -27.24 24.60
CA VAL A 134 1.09 -25.90 24.74
C VAL A 134 -0.44 -25.88 24.69
N ARG A 135 -1.03 -24.77 25.09
CA ARG A 135 -2.42 -24.41 24.84
C ARG A 135 -2.45 -23.16 23.98
N ILE A 136 -3.36 -23.13 23.02
CA ILE A 136 -3.70 -21.90 22.31
C ILE A 136 -4.82 -21.26 23.13
N ASP A 137 -4.57 -20.19 23.86
CA ASP A 137 -5.54 -19.57 24.76
C ASP A 137 -6.53 -18.67 24.02
N HIS A 138 -6.04 -17.98 22.98
CA HIS A 138 -6.79 -17.01 22.20
C HIS A 138 -6.33 -16.99 20.74
N ILE A 139 -7.29 -16.77 19.83
CA ILE A 139 -7.03 -16.36 18.45
C ILE A 139 -7.93 -15.16 18.17
N GLY A 140 -7.29 -14.04 17.85
CA GLY A 140 -7.96 -12.77 17.60
C GLY A 140 -7.53 -12.17 16.28
N VAL A 141 -8.37 -11.30 15.73
CA VAL A 141 -8.10 -10.56 14.50
C VAL A 141 -8.46 -9.10 14.70
N SER A 142 -7.57 -8.21 14.31
CA SER A 142 -7.78 -6.76 14.32
C SER A 142 -7.67 -6.23 12.89
N TYR A 143 -8.78 -5.70 12.37
CA TYR A 143 -8.84 -5.06 11.06
C TYR A 143 -8.71 -3.54 11.22
N PHE A 144 -7.69 -2.98 10.57
CA PHE A 144 -7.39 -1.55 10.62
C PHE A 144 -8.01 -0.81 9.43
N PRO A 145 -8.39 0.47 9.59
CA PRO A 145 -8.98 1.26 8.51
C PRO A 145 -8.02 1.49 7.33
N THR A 146 -6.72 1.26 7.51
CA THR A 146 -5.71 1.29 6.42
C THR A 146 -5.75 0.05 5.53
N GLY A 147 -6.63 -0.93 5.81
CA GLY A 147 -6.71 -2.20 5.08
C GLY A 147 -5.72 -3.27 5.55
N VAL A 148 -4.91 -2.96 6.58
CA VAL A 148 -4.04 -3.93 7.25
C VAL A 148 -4.86 -4.77 8.22
N THR A 149 -4.62 -6.07 8.26
CA THR A 149 -5.23 -7.01 9.20
C THR A 149 -4.14 -7.65 10.04
N ALA A 150 -4.23 -7.53 11.36
CA ALA A 150 -3.37 -8.25 12.29
C ALA A 150 -4.12 -9.47 12.84
N ILE A 151 -3.43 -10.61 12.91
CA ILE A 151 -3.95 -11.83 13.53
C ILE A 151 -3.03 -12.17 14.69
N CYS A 152 -3.62 -12.45 15.84
CA CYS A 152 -2.89 -12.82 17.03
C CYS A 152 -3.20 -14.25 17.49
N PHE A 153 -2.18 -14.94 17.99
CA PHE A 153 -2.30 -16.22 18.68
C PHE A 153 -1.69 -16.10 20.05
N ASP A 154 -2.45 -16.44 21.10
CA ASP A 154 -1.93 -16.51 22.45
C ASP A 154 -1.61 -17.97 22.74
N ILE A 155 -0.33 -18.25 22.98
CA ILE A 155 0.18 -19.58 23.22
C ILE A 155 0.79 -19.61 24.61
N LEU A 156 0.28 -20.54 25.43
CA LEU A 156 0.70 -20.75 26.81
C LEU A 156 1.32 -22.16 26.94
N PRO A 157 2.40 -22.33 27.70
CA PRO A 157 2.87 -23.65 28.09
C PRO A 157 1.77 -24.43 28.82
N ALA A 158 1.61 -25.71 28.49
CA ALA A 158 0.63 -26.60 29.15
C ALA A 158 1.23 -27.36 30.34
N PHE A 159 2.33 -26.86 30.90
CA PHE A 159 3.06 -27.43 32.01
C PHE A 159 3.46 -26.34 33.01
N LYS A 160 3.72 -26.72 34.26
CA LYS A 160 4.14 -25.79 35.32
C LYS A 160 5.55 -25.30 35.04
N LEU A 161 5.80 -24.03 35.33
CA LEU A 161 7.10 -23.39 35.16
C LEU A 161 7.70 -23.01 36.53
N THR A 162 9.00 -23.14 36.61
CA THR A 162 9.86 -22.64 37.69
C THR A 162 10.48 -21.31 37.27
N ASP A 163 11.03 -20.56 38.22
CA ASP A 163 11.70 -19.29 37.93
C ASP A 163 12.93 -19.46 37.03
N GLU A 164 13.59 -20.62 37.14
CA GLU A 164 14.75 -20.98 36.33
C GLU A 164 14.34 -21.43 34.91
N SER A 165 13.26 -22.20 34.79
CA SER A 165 12.82 -22.71 33.48
C SER A 165 12.08 -21.67 32.65
N ALA A 166 11.35 -20.72 33.25
CA ALA A 166 10.52 -19.77 32.52
C ALA A 166 11.30 -18.94 31.45
N PRO A 167 12.44 -18.29 31.76
CA PRO A 167 13.22 -17.56 30.76
C PRO A 167 13.76 -18.47 29.65
N LEU A 168 14.21 -19.69 30.00
CA LEU A 168 14.71 -20.65 29.04
C LEU A 168 13.60 -21.12 28.09
N ILE A 169 12.43 -21.47 28.61
CA ILE A 169 11.26 -21.88 27.81
C ILE A 169 10.80 -20.74 26.91
N GLY A 170 10.76 -19.50 27.41
CA GLY A 170 10.48 -18.32 26.60
C GLY A 170 11.41 -18.20 25.38
N LYS A 171 12.73 -18.27 25.61
CA LYS A 171 13.74 -18.26 24.55
C LYS A 171 13.53 -19.39 23.54
N MET A 172 13.37 -20.62 24.03
CA MET A 172 13.28 -21.81 23.18
C MET A 172 12.01 -21.78 22.32
N MET A 173 10.88 -21.39 22.90
CA MET A 173 9.62 -21.30 22.17
C MET A 173 9.66 -20.21 21.10
N VAL A 174 10.15 -19.00 21.39
CA VAL A 174 10.22 -17.95 20.36
C VAL A 174 11.25 -18.24 19.29
N SER A 175 12.38 -18.86 19.62
CA SER A 175 13.29 -19.37 18.59
C SER A 175 12.63 -20.45 17.74
N THR A 176 11.79 -21.31 18.34
CA THR A 176 10.99 -22.31 17.59
C THR A 176 10.00 -21.65 16.63
N PHE A 177 9.33 -20.57 17.05
CA PHE A 177 8.38 -19.86 16.19
C PHE A 177 9.04 -19.10 15.04
N ASN A 178 10.31 -18.75 15.18
CA ASN A 178 11.11 -18.10 14.14
C ASN A 178 11.89 -19.09 13.25
N GLN A 179 11.87 -20.39 13.58
CA GLN A 179 12.48 -21.42 12.77
C GLN A 179 11.46 -22.02 11.80
N GLU A 180 11.82 -21.97 10.52
CA GLU A 180 11.06 -22.55 9.43
C GLU A 180 11.36 -24.06 9.32
N TYR A 181 10.34 -24.90 9.49
CA TYR A 181 10.45 -26.33 9.21
C TYR A 181 9.81 -26.69 7.87
N PRO A 182 10.50 -27.43 6.99
CA PRO A 182 9.85 -28.03 5.85
C PRO A 182 8.93 -29.15 6.33
N VAL A 183 7.65 -29.07 5.97
CA VAL A 183 6.70 -30.18 6.19
C VAL A 183 6.86 -31.20 5.06
N GLN A 184 7.31 -32.42 5.40
CA GLN A 184 7.43 -33.50 4.43
C GLN A 184 6.02 -33.98 4.00
N GLY A 185 5.82 -34.19 2.69
CA GLY A 185 4.56 -34.74 2.16
C GLY A 185 3.50 -33.72 1.75
N HIS A 186 3.72 -32.41 1.93
CA HIS A 186 2.91 -31.36 1.30
C HIS A 186 3.70 -30.75 0.14
N GLY A 187 3.26 -31.01 -1.09
CA GLY A 187 3.99 -30.79 -2.35
C GLY A 187 4.35 -29.35 -2.74
N GLY A 188 4.52 -28.44 -1.78
CA GLY A 188 4.88 -27.04 -2.00
C GLY A 188 6.08 -26.54 -1.22
N GLY A 189 6.84 -27.41 -0.52
CA GLY A 189 7.99 -26.97 0.28
C GLY A 189 7.62 -25.94 1.35
N LYS A 190 6.36 -25.95 1.80
CA LYS A 190 5.83 -24.95 2.74
C LYS A 190 6.57 -25.04 4.06
N ARG A 191 7.03 -23.88 4.52
CA ARG A 191 7.78 -23.73 5.75
C ARG A 191 6.91 -23.07 6.81
N GLY A 192 7.06 -23.50 8.07
CA GLY A 192 6.37 -22.86 9.18
C GLY A 192 6.46 -23.65 10.47
N VAL A 193 5.73 -23.16 11.47
CA VAL A 193 5.62 -23.75 12.81
C VAL A 193 4.66 -24.93 12.75
N VAL A 194 5.18 -26.14 12.97
CA VAL A 194 4.37 -27.38 12.93
C VAL A 194 3.64 -27.59 14.25
N LEU A 195 2.33 -27.78 14.15
CA LEU A 195 1.38 -28.00 15.22
C LEU A 195 0.74 -29.39 15.07
N HIS A 196 0.51 -30.05 16.20
CA HIS A 196 -0.20 -31.31 16.26
C HIS A 196 -1.10 -31.35 17.49
N ARG A 197 -2.41 -31.55 17.31
CA ARG A 197 -3.36 -31.64 18.42
C ARG A 197 -3.27 -32.99 19.12
N ILE A 198 -3.17 -32.98 20.45
CA ILE A 198 -3.26 -34.18 21.28
C ILE A 198 -4.74 -34.46 21.61
N PHE A 199 -5.16 -35.71 21.40
CA PHE A 199 -6.44 -36.21 21.91
C PHE A 199 -6.22 -37.12 23.09
N ASP A 200 -7.14 -37.05 24.04
CA ASP A 200 -7.28 -38.08 25.06
C ASP A 200 -7.78 -39.38 24.40
N ASN A 201 -7.03 -40.48 24.59
CA ASN A 201 -7.16 -41.72 23.82
C ASN A 201 -8.56 -42.34 23.95
N GLU A 202 -9.22 -42.20 25.10
CA GLU A 202 -10.52 -42.84 25.37
C GLU A 202 -11.69 -42.23 24.57
N GLN A 203 -11.53 -41.04 24.00
CA GLN A 203 -12.61 -40.33 23.29
C GLN A 203 -12.21 -39.81 21.90
N LYS A 204 -11.06 -40.27 21.37
CA LYS A 204 -10.51 -39.74 20.13
C LYS A 204 -11.50 -39.82 18.97
N ASP A 205 -12.07 -40.99 18.69
CA ASP A 205 -12.93 -41.19 17.52
C ASP A 205 -14.25 -40.43 17.62
N LYS A 206 -14.87 -40.41 18.81
CA LYS A 206 -16.10 -39.64 19.06
C LYS A 206 -15.87 -38.14 18.91
N LYS A 207 -14.76 -37.62 19.47
CA LYS A 207 -14.39 -36.21 19.32
C LYS A 207 -14.07 -35.88 17.87
N LEU A 208 -13.31 -36.73 17.19
CA LEU A 208 -12.96 -36.56 15.78
C LEU A 208 -14.22 -36.48 14.90
N GLN A 209 -15.16 -37.41 15.07
CA GLN A 209 -16.40 -37.43 14.29
C GLN A 209 -17.28 -36.21 14.60
N SER A 210 -17.37 -35.80 15.88
CA SER A 210 -18.12 -34.60 16.28
C SER A 210 -17.55 -33.34 15.63
N VAL A 211 -16.23 -33.20 15.58
CA VAL A 211 -15.58 -32.08 14.87
C VAL A 211 -15.83 -32.21 13.37
N LYS A 212 -15.68 -33.39 12.74
CA LYS A 212 -15.97 -33.60 11.30
C LYS A 212 -17.38 -33.13 10.91
N ASN A 213 -18.38 -33.53 11.68
CA ASN A 213 -19.78 -33.19 11.40
C ASN A 213 -20.07 -31.69 11.48
N ARG A 214 -19.37 -30.94 12.35
CA ARG A 214 -19.56 -29.48 12.52
C ARG A 214 -19.04 -28.64 11.34
N PHE A 215 -18.02 -29.12 10.63
CA PHE A 215 -17.35 -28.35 9.59
C PHE A 215 -17.85 -28.65 8.18
N GLY A 216 -18.60 -29.75 7.98
CA GLY A 216 -19.28 -30.06 6.72
C GLY A 216 -18.36 -29.97 5.51
N LYS A 217 -18.66 -29.06 4.57
CA LYS A 217 -17.88 -28.82 3.34
C LYS A 217 -16.47 -28.25 3.61
N ASN A 218 -16.22 -27.69 4.79
CA ASN A 218 -14.93 -27.12 5.18
C ASN A 218 -14.03 -28.16 5.89
N ALA A 219 -14.36 -29.45 5.79
CA ALA A 219 -13.60 -30.55 6.38
C ALA A 219 -12.11 -30.57 5.96
N ASP A 220 -11.81 -30.11 4.74
CA ASP A 220 -10.45 -30.09 4.18
C ASP A 220 -9.65 -28.82 4.49
N SER A 221 -10.22 -27.88 5.24
CA SER A 221 -9.55 -26.63 5.63
C SER A 221 -8.36 -26.88 6.57
N GLY A 222 -7.37 -25.99 6.56
CA GLY A 222 -6.20 -26.08 7.43
C GLY A 222 -6.58 -26.18 8.92
N VAL A 223 -7.38 -25.24 9.42
CA VAL A 223 -7.92 -25.28 10.79
C VAL A 223 -8.52 -26.65 11.12
N MET A 224 -9.27 -27.22 10.19
CA MET A 224 -9.93 -28.49 10.41
C MET A 224 -8.95 -29.66 10.50
N LYS A 225 -8.00 -29.76 9.57
CA LYS A 225 -6.93 -30.77 9.63
C LYS A 225 -6.19 -30.72 10.97
N GLY A 226 -5.83 -29.52 11.43
CA GLY A 226 -5.22 -29.33 12.75
C GLY A 226 -6.12 -29.78 13.89
N LEU A 227 -7.41 -29.43 13.84
CA LEU A 227 -8.40 -29.86 14.83
C LEU A 227 -8.66 -31.37 14.83
N LEU A 228 -8.42 -32.06 13.71
CA LEU A 228 -8.46 -33.50 13.56
C LEU A 228 -7.15 -34.20 13.99
N GLY A 229 -6.15 -33.43 14.42
CA GLY A 229 -4.85 -33.92 14.88
C GLY A 229 -3.92 -34.33 13.75
N GLU A 230 -4.13 -33.86 12.53
CA GLU A 230 -3.10 -33.92 11.51
C GLU A 230 -1.96 -32.96 11.88
N GLU A 231 -0.74 -33.27 11.44
CA GLU A 231 0.36 -32.30 11.52
C GLU A 231 0.09 -31.18 10.52
N ILE A 232 0.09 -29.93 11.00
CA ILE A 232 -0.21 -28.77 10.18
C ILE A 232 0.69 -27.59 10.54
N THR A 233 0.96 -26.71 9.59
CA THR A 233 1.63 -25.44 9.89
C THR A 233 0.67 -24.37 10.42
N LEU A 234 1.17 -23.49 11.29
CA LEU A 234 0.43 -22.30 11.73
C LEU A 234 -0.01 -21.40 10.55
N ASN A 235 0.81 -21.32 9.49
CA ASN A 235 0.49 -20.59 8.27
C ASN A 235 -0.72 -21.18 7.53
N GLU A 236 -0.89 -22.50 7.51
CA GLU A 236 -2.05 -23.13 6.88
C GLU A 236 -3.34 -22.92 7.67
N ILE A 237 -3.24 -22.92 9.01
CA ILE A 237 -4.35 -22.50 9.88
C ILE A 237 -4.75 -21.06 9.51
N LEU A 238 -3.78 -20.15 9.44
CA LEU A 238 -3.99 -18.74 9.10
C LEU A 238 -4.62 -18.52 7.73
N HIS A 239 -4.07 -19.14 6.69
CA HIS A 239 -4.62 -19.05 5.34
C HIS A 239 -6.06 -19.59 5.29
N SER A 240 -6.38 -20.65 6.04
CA SER A 240 -7.75 -21.14 6.10
C SER A 240 -8.71 -20.22 6.86
N LEU A 241 -8.23 -19.51 7.89
CA LEU A 241 -9.03 -18.54 8.65
C LEU A 241 -9.32 -17.26 7.85
N LEU A 242 -8.33 -16.78 7.09
CA LEU A 242 -8.46 -15.56 6.27
C LEU A 242 -9.11 -15.80 4.91
N GLY A 243 -8.97 -17.01 4.37
CA GLY A 243 -9.35 -17.38 3.01
C GLY A 243 -8.51 -16.68 1.93
N ASN A 244 -9.04 -16.73 0.70
CA ASN A 244 -8.36 -16.18 -0.47
C ASN A 244 -8.43 -14.65 -0.49
N GLY A 245 -7.43 -14.01 -1.07
CA GLY A 245 -7.39 -12.54 -1.22
C GLY A 245 -6.67 -11.81 -0.08
N TYR A 246 -6.02 -12.53 0.83
CA TYR A 246 -5.10 -11.95 1.80
C TYR A 246 -3.66 -12.23 1.40
N GLU A 247 -2.87 -11.17 1.26
CA GLU A 247 -1.43 -11.20 1.04
C GLU A 247 -0.73 -10.90 2.36
N PHE A 248 0.32 -11.67 2.66
CA PHE A 248 1.06 -11.51 3.88
C PHE A 248 2.07 -10.36 3.74
N LEU A 249 2.08 -9.42 4.69
CA LEU A 249 2.94 -8.23 4.65
C LEU A 249 4.34 -8.48 5.25
N MET A 250 4.55 -9.64 5.89
CA MET A 250 5.68 -9.90 6.80
C MET A 250 6.54 -11.12 6.43
N GLY A 251 7.21 -11.14 5.27
CA GLY A 251 8.09 -12.28 4.92
C GLY A 251 7.39 -13.63 5.17
N ASP A 252 8.04 -14.65 5.74
CA ASP A 252 7.36 -15.85 6.28
C ASP A 252 7.39 -15.89 7.83
N ARG A 253 7.36 -14.73 8.51
CA ARG A 253 7.69 -14.62 9.96
C ARG A 253 6.62 -13.97 10.82
N PHE A 254 6.52 -14.47 12.05
CA PHE A 254 5.68 -13.91 13.11
C PHE A 254 6.44 -12.85 13.92
N VAL A 255 5.73 -11.82 14.38
CA VAL A 255 6.23 -10.94 15.44
C VAL A 255 5.82 -11.53 16.78
N SER A 256 6.78 -11.84 17.64
CA SER A 256 6.49 -12.44 18.96
C SER A 256 6.40 -11.38 20.05
N SER A 257 5.47 -11.57 20.98
CA SER A 257 5.34 -10.84 22.24
C SER A 257 5.41 -11.83 23.39
N ILE A 258 6.50 -11.83 24.14
CA ILE A 258 6.67 -12.68 25.32
C ILE A 258 6.40 -11.87 26.58
N PHE A 259 5.62 -12.44 27.49
CA PHE A 259 5.49 -12.00 28.87
C PHE A 259 6.01 -13.09 29.80
N ILE A 260 6.92 -12.72 30.69
CA ILE A 260 7.48 -13.58 31.73
C ILE A 260 7.23 -12.93 33.08
N ARG A 261 6.69 -13.70 34.02
CA ARG A 261 6.57 -13.32 35.42
C ARG A 261 7.13 -14.42 36.29
N THR A 262 8.19 -14.13 37.03
CA THR A 262 8.71 -15.06 38.06
C THR A 262 7.93 -14.92 39.35
N LYS A 263 8.13 -15.85 40.27
CA LYS A 263 7.54 -15.79 41.61
C LYS A 263 8.02 -14.56 42.36
N GLY A 264 7.19 -14.14 43.31
CA GLY A 264 7.50 -13.02 44.19
C GLY A 264 8.59 -13.38 45.20
N GLU A 265 9.69 -12.64 45.19
CA GLU A 265 10.77 -12.83 46.17
C GLU A 265 10.67 -11.85 47.35
N ASN A 266 11.21 -12.22 48.51
CA ASN A 266 11.19 -11.35 49.70
C ASN A 266 12.08 -10.11 49.54
N THR A 267 13.14 -10.21 48.73
CA THR A 267 14.11 -9.15 48.45
C THR A 267 14.12 -8.84 46.96
N ALA A 268 14.31 -7.57 46.59
CA ALA A 268 14.59 -7.22 45.20
C ALA A 268 15.81 -8.00 44.72
N LYS A 269 15.65 -8.81 43.69
CA LYS A 269 16.78 -9.23 42.86
C LYS A 269 16.80 -8.35 41.62
N PRO A 270 17.77 -7.44 41.49
CA PRO A 270 17.91 -6.65 40.27
C PRO A 270 18.15 -7.57 39.07
N PHE A 271 17.81 -7.08 37.89
CA PHE A 271 18.17 -7.78 36.66
C PHE A 271 19.68 -7.70 36.44
N ASP A 272 20.30 -8.84 36.20
CA ASP A 272 21.72 -8.95 35.85
C ASP A 272 21.91 -8.94 34.33
N ASP A 273 23.17 -8.90 33.87
CA ASP A 273 23.52 -8.87 32.44
C ASP A 273 23.01 -10.11 31.67
N THR A 274 22.91 -11.26 32.36
CA THR A 274 22.37 -12.48 31.74
C THR A 274 20.88 -12.33 31.43
N ASN A 275 20.14 -11.67 32.33
CA ASN A 275 18.72 -11.44 32.14
C ASN A 275 18.46 -10.51 30.94
N HIS A 276 19.25 -9.44 30.80
CA HIS A 276 19.14 -8.53 29.66
C HIS A 276 19.49 -9.22 28.34
N THR A 277 20.58 -10.01 28.34
CA THR A 277 20.99 -10.80 27.16
C THR A 277 19.91 -11.79 26.74
N ASP A 278 19.32 -12.48 27.71
CA ASP A 278 18.23 -13.42 27.45
C ASP A 278 16.96 -12.74 26.94
N LEU A 279 16.64 -11.55 27.46
CA LEU A 279 15.49 -10.77 27.00
C LEU A 279 15.65 -10.29 25.55
N ILE A 280 16.86 -9.91 25.14
CA ILE A 280 17.14 -9.55 23.74
C ILE A 280 17.03 -10.77 22.84
N ARG A 281 17.56 -11.91 23.27
CA ARG A 281 17.41 -13.17 22.51
C ARG A 281 15.95 -13.55 22.33
N MET A 282 15.15 -13.38 23.38
CA MET A 282 13.72 -13.58 23.35
C MET A 282 13.02 -12.64 22.35
N SER A 283 13.26 -11.33 22.42
CA SER A 283 12.59 -10.39 21.53
C SER A 283 12.98 -10.60 20.06
N ARG A 284 14.24 -10.99 19.81
CA ARG A 284 14.80 -11.22 18.45
C ARG A 284 14.63 -12.64 17.92
N GLY A 285 14.08 -13.56 18.73
CA GLY A 285 13.99 -14.99 18.40
C GLY A 285 15.32 -15.71 18.18
N GLN A 286 16.38 -15.22 18.82
CA GLN A 286 17.72 -15.77 18.70
C GLN A 286 17.95 -16.90 19.71
N ASN A 287 18.72 -17.91 19.30
CA ASN A 287 19.20 -18.95 20.21
C ASN A 287 20.50 -18.53 20.91
N ASP A 288 20.99 -19.36 21.84
CA ASP A 288 22.18 -19.04 22.63
C ASP A 288 23.49 -18.98 21.81
N ASN A 289 23.50 -19.50 20.57
CA ASN A 289 24.67 -19.43 19.68
C ASN A 289 24.88 -18.02 19.11
N TYR A 290 23.86 -17.16 19.19
CA TYR A 290 23.99 -15.75 18.83
C TYR A 290 24.40 -14.95 20.07
N LEU A 291 25.43 -14.13 19.88
CA LEU A 291 25.90 -13.17 20.86
C LEU A 291 25.33 -11.80 20.48
N PRO A 292 24.37 -11.25 21.25
CA PRO A 292 23.93 -9.88 21.03
C PRO A 292 25.09 -8.92 21.30
N TYR A 293 25.02 -7.73 20.70
CA TYR A 293 26.02 -6.71 20.93
C TYR A 293 25.96 -6.24 22.40
N SER A 294 27.12 -6.16 23.05
CA SER A 294 27.18 -5.95 24.51
C SER A 294 26.52 -4.65 24.97
N GLU A 295 26.60 -3.57 24.20
CA GLU A 295 25.93 -2.29 24.52
C GLU A 295 24.41 -2.37 24.44
N ASP A 296 23.88 -3.28 23.61
CA ASP A 296 22.44 -3.47 23.51
C ASP A 296 21.90 -4.19 24.77
N CYS A 297 22.72 -5.04 25.40
CA CYS A 297 22.40 -5.81 26.60
C CYS A 297 22.46 -5.02 27.91
N LYS A 298 22.74 -3.71 27.89
CA LYS A 298 22.82 -2.90 29.11
C LYS A 298 21.47 -2.21 29.40
N PRO A 299 21.20 -1.86 30.67
CA PRO A 299 20.07 -0.99 31.01
C PRO A 299 20.12 0.31 30.20
N GLY A 300 19.02 0.65 29.52
CA GLY A 300 18.95 1.83 28.64
C GLY A 300 19.63 1.65 27.27
N GLY A 301 20.10 0.44 26.96
CA GLY A 301 20.63 0.08 25.64
C GLY A 301 19.63 0.28 24.51
N ARG A 302 20.05 -0.01 23.27
CA ARG A 302 19.22 0.24 22.09
C ARG A 302 17.86 -0.48 22.14
N TYR A 303 17.80 -1.66 22.74
CA TYR A 303 16.59 -2.49 22.75
C TYR A 303 15.96 -2.63 24.14
N ILE A 304 16.69 -2.31 25.21
CA ILE A 304 16.23 -2.48 26.60
C ILE A 304 15.58 -1.21 27.15
N ILE A 305 14.44 -1.38 27.81
CA ILE A 305 13.78 -0.35 28.63
C ILE A 305 13.41 -0.91 29.99
N ASN A 306 13.70 -0.15 31.04
CA ASN A 306 13.24 -0.43 32.39
C ASN A 306 12.11 0.54 32.69
N THR A 307 10.88 0.05 32.87
CA THR A 307 9.77 0.91 33.32
C THR A 307 9.71 1.00 34.84
N PHE A 308 10.19 -0.04 35.52
CA PHE A 308 10.37 -0.14 36.96
C PHE A 308 11.63 -0.97 37.24
N GLU A 309 12.16 -0.94 38.46
CA GLU A 309 13.36 -1.73 38.84
C GLU A 309 13.20 -3.24 38.62
N ASN A 310 11.96 -3.71 38.62
CA ASN A 310 11.52 -5.10 38.57
C ASN A 310 10.69 -5.42 37.32
N VAL A 311 10.64 -4.51 36.34
CA VAL A 311 9.98 -4.70 35.06
C VAL A 311 10.89 -4.19 33.95
N ILE A 312 11.37 -5.12 33.13
CA ILE A 312 12.19 -4.82 31.96
C ILE A 312 11.52 -5.28 30.68
N PHE A 313 11.75 -4.51 29.63
CA PHE A 313 11.29 -4.77 28.27
C PHE A 313 12.49 -4.84 27.33
N SER A 314 12.46 -5.78 26.39
CA SER A 314 13.29 -5.77 25.19
C SER A 314 12.40 -5.58 23.99
N LEU A 315 12.68 -4.57 23.18
CA LEU A 315 11.92 -4.20 22.00
C LEU A 315 12.82 -4.39 20.78
N SER A 316 12.37 -5.13 19.77
CA SER A 316 13.09 -5.36 18.52
C SER A 316 12.13 -5.38 17.33
N GLY A 317 12.67 -5.35 16.10
CA GLY A 317 11.83 -5.41 14.89
C GLY A 317 11.11 -6.76 14.74
N GLU A 318 11.67 -7.81 15.35
CA GLU A 318 11.17 -9.18 15.33
C GLU A 318 10.18 -9.47 16.47
N GLY A 319 10.15 -8.64 17.51
CA GLY A 319 9.31 -8.91 18.68
C GLY A 319 9.60 -8.08 19.91
N ILE A 320 8.78 -8.31 20.94
CA ILE A 320 8.87 -7.72 22.27
C ILE A 320 8.98 -8.84 23.31
N ALA A 321 9.77 -8.61 24.36
CA ALA A 321 9.80 -9.47 25.53
C ALA A 321 9.71 -8.61 26.78
N CYS A 322 8.86 -9.00 27.72
CA CYS A 322 8.66 -8.35 29.01
C CYS A 322 8.96 -9.35 30.12
N TRP A 323 9.79 -8.95 31.09
CA TRP A 323 10.11 -9.76 32.26
C TRP A 323 9.83 -8.99 33.54
N VAL A 324 8.96 -9.56 34.36
CA VAL A 324 8.56 -9.06 35.67
C VAL A 324 9.15 -9.95 36.78
N LYS A 325 9.87 -9.34 37.71
CA LYS A 325 10.41 -9.98 38.94
C LYS A 325 9.76 -9.36 40.20
N PRO A 326 8.54 -9.76 40.57
CA PRO A 326 7.83 -9.09 41.66
C PRO A 326 8.53 -9.28 43.01
N GLN A 327 8.44 -8.29 43.90
CA GLN A 327 8.77 -8.44 45.33
C GLN A 327 7.54 -8.87 46.13
N HIS A 328 7.76 -9.37 47.35
CA HIS A 328 6.70 -9.92 48.18
C HIS A 328 5.61 -8.88 48.53
N ASN A 329 5.97 -7.61 48.71
CA ASN A 329 5.07 -6.51 49.04
C ASN A 329 4.40 -5.86 47.80
N GLN A 330 4.75 -6.24 46.58
CA GLN A 330 4.29 -5.59 45.35
C GLN A 330 3.05 -6.27 44.76
N ILE A 331 1.90 -6.08 45.42
CA ILE A 331 0.61 -6.69 45.04
C ILE A 331 0.25 -6.43 43.58
N PHE A 332 0.52 -5.23 43.06
CA PHE A 332 0.24 -4.85 41.68
C PHE A 332 0.92 -5.78 40.64
N LEU A 333 2.16 -6.21 40.89
CA LEU A 333 2.91 -7.06 39.97
C LEU A 333 2.64 -8.56 40.19
N LYS A 334 2.35 -8.96 41.43
CA LYS A 334 1.97 -10.33 41.78
C LYS A 334 0.58 -10.71 41.27
N SER A 335 -0.38 -9.81 41.45
CA SER A 335 -1.75 -10.02 41.01
C SER A 335 -1.84 -9.93 39.48
N ASP A 336 -2.97 -10.37 38.94
CA ASP A 336 -3.24 -10.26 37.50
C ASP A 336 -3.44 -8.81 37.02
N GLN A 337 -3.30 -7.80 37.91
CA GLN A 337 -3.42 -6.39 37.54
C GLN A 337 -2.34 -5.95 36.55
N PHE A 338 -1.07 -6.27 36.79
CA PHE A 338 -0.01 -5.93 35.83
C PHE A 338 -0.19 -6.69 34.52
N LYS A 339 -0.48 -8.00 34.58
CA LYS A 339 -0.74 -8.81 33.38
C LYS A 339 -1.92 -8.24 32.57
N GLN A 340 -3.00 -7.86 33.24
CA GLN A 340 -4.13 -7.21 32.59
C GLN A 340 -3.72 -5.88 31.93
N ARG A 341 -2.87 -5.06 32.55
CA ARG A 341 -2.32 -3.85 31.91
C ARG A 341 -1.39 -4.17 30.75
N PHE A 342 -0.60 -5.25 30.85
CA PHE A 342 0.20 -5.77 29.74
C PHE A 342 -0.68 -6.12 28.55
N ASP A 343 -1.72 -6.91 28.76
CA ASP A 343 -2.64 -7.35 27.71
C ASP A 343 -3.53 -6.22 27.16
N THR A 344 -3.85 -5.20 27.96
CA THR A 344 -4.78 -4.13 27.54
C THR A 344 -4.11 -2.84 27.08
N ILE A 345 -2.91 -2.50 27.56
CA ILE A 345 -2.22 -1.22 27.23
C ILE A 345 -0.99 -1.50 26.40
N TYR A 346 -0.02 -2.20 26.98
CA TYR A 346 1.27 -2.42 26.33
C TYR A 346 1.10 -3.18 25.02
N LEU A 347 0.18 -4.15 24.98
CA LEU A 347 -0.16 -4.82 23.75
C LEU A 347 -0.82 -3.93 22.70
N GLN A 348 -1.74 -3.05 23.12
CA GLN A 348 -2.40 -2.14 22.19
C GLN A 348 -1.41 -1.13 21.60
N LEU A 349 -0.45 -0.66 22.40
CA LEU A 349 0.65 0.17 21.93
C LEU A 349 1.57 -0.57 20.95
N LEU A 350 1.90 -1.83 21.24
CA LEU A 350 2.64 -2.69 20.31
C LEU A 350 1.87 -2.87 19.01
N LEU A 351 0.60 -3.25 19.09
CA LEU A 351 -0.25 -3.51 17.94
C LEU A 351 -0.42 -2.24 17.08
N LEU A 352 -0.58 -1.08 17.70
CA LEU A 352 -0.63 0.22 17.03
C LEU A 352 0.70 0.54 16.31
N ALA A 353 1.84 0.33 16.97
CA ALA A 353 3.14 0.59 16.37
C ALA A 353 3.43 -0.38 15.19
N LEU A 354 3.10 -1.66 15.34
CA LEU A 354 3.23 -2.64 14.26
C LEU A 354 2.28 -2.31 13.09
N HIS A 355 1.03 -1.92 13.38
CA HIS A 355 0.10 -1.43 12.36
C HIS A 355 0.69 -0.26 11.58
N GLN A 356 1.20 0.76 12.26
CA GLN A 356 1.84 1.92 11.63
C GLN A 356 3.00 1.50 10.73
N ARG A 357 3.88 0.62 11.22
CA ARG A 357 4.99 0.09 10.43
C ARG A 357 4.50 -0.58 9.15
N TYR A 358 3.55 -1.53 9.24
CA TYR A 358 3.10 -2.28 8.07
C TYR A 358 2.24 -1.47 7.11
N ALA A 359 1.48 -0.50 7.61
CA ALA A 359 0.79 0.46 6.75
C ALA A 359 1.79 1.32 5.94
N LEU A 360 2.87 1.79 6.58
CA LEU A 360 3.92 2.54 5.90
C LEU A 360 4.71 1.69 4.90
N VAL A 361 5.05 0.45 5.25
CA VAL A 361 5.69 -0.50 4.32
C VAL A 361 4.80 -0.74 3.11
N ASP A 362 3.50 -0.92 3.31
CA ASP A 362 2.56 -1.10 2.21
C ASP A 362 2.45 0.16 1.33
N LEU A 363 2.39 1.37 1.92
CA LEU A 363 2.43 2.63 1.18
C LEU A 363 3.72 2.77 0.37
N ALA A 364 4.87 2.45 0.95
CA ALA A 364 6.16 2.46 0.26
C ALA A 364 6.18 1.48 -0.92
N GLN A 365 5.65 0.26 -0.73
CA GLN A 365 5.52 -0.72 -1.82
C GLN A 365 4.57 -0.22 -2.92
N GLN A 366 3.46 0.43 -2.59
CA GLN A 366 2.55 1.00 -3.56
C GLN A 366 3.21 2.13 -4.38
N LEU A 367 3.98 3.01 -3.72
CA LEU A 367 4.75 4.06 -4.38
C LEU A 367 5.81 3.48 -5.32
N SER A 368 6.52 2.42 -4.90
CA SER A 368 7.54 1.77 -5.72
C SER A 368 7.00 1.15 -7.02
N LYS A 369 5.69 0.85 -7.07
CA LYS A 369 5.00 0.33 -8.27
C LYS A 369 4.60 1.43 -9.25
N ILE A 370 4.72 2.71 -8.88
CA ILE A 370 4.53 3.83 -9.80
C ILE A 370 5.80 3.95 -10.64
N GLU A 371 5.72 3.43 -11.87
CA GLU A 371 6.83 3.53 -12.82
C GLU A 371 7.21 5.00 -13.07
N LEU A 372 8.51 5.28 -13.02
CA LEU A 372 9.04 6.59 -13.39
C LEU A 372 8.78 6.86 -14.87
N PRO A 373 8.37 8.09 -15.22
CA PRO A 373 8.17 8.45 -16.61
C PRO A 373 9.48 8.41 -17.39
N ARG A 374 9.40 7.87 -18.61
CA ARG A 374 10.45 7.90 -19.61
C ARG A 374 10.18 9.08 -20.54
N LEU A 375 11.13 9.99 -20.60
CA LEU A 375 11.01 11.28 -21.31
C LEU A 375 10.63 11.13 -22.79
N ASP A 376 11.03 10.04 -23.45
CA ASP A 376 10.92 9.92 -24.92
C ASP A 376 9.82 8.94 -25.40
N SER A 377 9.13 8.24 -24.50
CA SER A 377 8.25 7.12 -24.90
C SER A 377 6.85 7.15 -24.32
N ASP A 378 6.62 7.95 -23.29
CA ASP A 378 5.39 7.84 -22.53
C ASP A 378 4.31 8.75 -23.12
N SER A 379 3.15 8.16 -23.42
CA SER A 379 2.00 8.94 -23.88
C SER A 379 1.45 9.83 -22.76
N LEU A 380 0.85 10.96 -23.13
CA LEU A 380 0.22 11.88 -22.18
C LEU A 380 -0.90 11.20 -21.35
N GLU A 381 -1.56 10.18 -21.89
CA GLU A 381 -2.54 9.36 -21.16
C GLU A 381 -1.91 8.55 -20.03
N LEU A 382 -0.75 7.93 -20.27
CA LEU A 382 0.00 7.20 -19.23
C LEU A 382 0.49 8.14 -18.13
N LEU A 383 1.01 9.32 -18.50
CA LEU A 383 1.40 10.36 -17.54
C LEU A 383 0.20 10.82 -16.68
N ARG A 384 -0.98 10.98 -17.29
CA ARG A 384 -2.21 11.32 -16.59
C ARG A 384 -2.64 10.20 -15.62
N GLU A 385 -2.59 8.94 -16.04
CA GLU A 385 -2.91 7.81 -15.17
C GLU A 385 -1.97 7.75 -13.95
N ARG A 386 -0.66 7.92 -14.18
CA ARG A 386 0.34 7.96 -13.10
C ARG A 386 0.12 9.15 -12.17
N SER A 387 -0.22 10.32 -12.70
CA SER A 387 -0.58 11.50 -11.89
C SER A 387 -1.81 11.24 -11.02
N ILE A 388 -2.85 10.58 -11.55
CA ILE A 388 -4.02 10.18 -10.78
C ILE A 388 -3.64 9.20 -9.66
N LYS A 389 -2.83 8.17 -9.96
CA LYS A 389 -2.34 7.22 -8.97
C LYS A 389 -1.53 7.92 -7.86
N LEU A 390 -0.64 8.85 -8.22
CA LEU A 390 0.15 9.58 -7.25
C LEU A 390 -0.72 10.49 -6.35
N ARG A 391 -1.72 11.17 -6.90
CA ARG A 391 -2.67 11.96 -6.11
C ARG A 391 -3.45 11.10 -5.12
N GLN A 392 -3.83 9.89 -5.53
CA GLN A 392 -4.45 8.92 -4.64
C GLN A 392 -3.48 8.50 -3.52
N GLN A 393 -2.22 8.19 -3.84
CA GLN A 393 -1.21 7.87 -2.82
C GLN A 393 -0.97 9.03 -1.85
N ARG A 394 -0.90 10.29 -2.33
CA ARG A 394 -0.79 11.47 -1.47
C ARG A 394 -1.95 11.57 -0.47
N LYS A 395 -3.16 11.31 -0.96
CA LYS A 395 -4.34 11.26 -0.11
C LYS A 395 -4.21 10.14 0.94
N ASP A 396 -3.78 8.95 0.54
CA ASP A 396 -3.63 7.80 1.43
C ASP A 396 -2.54 8.04 2.50
N VAL A 397 -1.41 8.66 2.14
CA VAL A 397 -0.35 9.09 3.07
C VAL A 397 -0.87 10.15 4.06
N ALA A 398 -1.63 11.14 3.56
CA ALA A 398 -2.23 12.17 4.41
C ALA A 398 -3.29 11.58 5.36
N ASP A 399 -4.16 10.70 4.87
CA ASP A 399 -5.16 10.01 5.68
C ASP A 399 -4.48 9.12 6.74
N PHE A 400 -3.38 8.43 6.40
CA PHE A 400 -2.56 7.70 7.37
C PHE A 400 -2.00 8.61 8.46
N TYR A 401 -1.35 9.71 8.08
CA TYR A 401 -0.75 10.65 9.03
C TYR A 401 -1.79 11.23 10.00
N LEU A 402 -2.98 11.59 9.49
CA LEU A 402 -4.03 12.21 10.30
C LEU A 402 -4.77 11.22 11.21
N ARG A 403 -4.89 9.95 10.82
CA ARG A 403 -5.78 8.99 11.51
C ARG A 403 -5.04 7.91 12.28
N ALA A 404 -3.85 7.53 11.82
CA ALA A 404 -3.15 6.35 12.29
C ALA A 404 -1.78 6.65 12.89
N TYR A 405 -1.17 7.81 12.62
CA TYR A 405 0.11 8.20 13.21
C TYR A 405 -0.10 9.02 14.49
N PHE A 406 0.45 8.54 15.61
CA PHE A 406 0.34 9.18 16.91
C PHE A 406 1.73 9.45 17.47
N ARG A 407 2.01 10.66 17.91
CA ARG A 407 3.27 10.98 18.62
C ARG A 407 3.19 10.64 20.11
N GLN A 408 1.99 10.78 20.70
CA GLN A 408 1.75 10.54 22.12
C GLN A 408 0.43 9.78 22.34
N PRO A 409 0.37 8.47 22.07
CA PRO A 409 -0.87 7.70 22.22
C PRO A 409 -1.19 7.35 23.68
N ALA A 410 -0.30 7.56 24.64
CA ALA A 410 -0.52 7.23 26.05
C ALA A 410 -0.39 8.45 26.97
N VAL A 411 -1.20 8.49 28.03
CA VAL A 411 -1.20 9.60 29.01
C VAL A 411 -0.09 9.43 30.05
N LEU A 412 0.26 8.19 30.40
CA LEU A 412 1.32 7.92 31.38
C LEU A 412 2.70 7.83 30.73
N ASP A 413 3.69 8.44 31.37
CA ASP A 413 5.08 8.50 30.92
C ASP A 413 5.66 7.12 30.62
N ASN A 414 5.50 6.14 31.52
CA ASN A 414 6.06 4.80 31.30
C ASN A 414 5.52 4.12 30.04
N HIS A 415 4.23 4.30 29.73
CA HIS A 415 3.61 3.75 28.53
C HIS A 415 4.07 4.52 27.29
N GLN A 416 4.19 5.83 27.40
CA GLN A 416 4.65 6.71 26.34
C GLN A 416 6.10 6.44 25.95
N VAL A 417 6.98 6.23 26.93
CA VAL A 417 8.40 5.90 26.73
C VAL A 417 8.55 4.56 25.99
N ILE A 418 7.76 3.55 26.36
CA ILE A 418 7.76 2.27 25.61
C ILE A 418 7.31 2.49 24.17
N TYR A 419 6.24 3.26 23.96
CA TYR A 419 5.73 3.49 22.62
C TYR A 419 6.71 4.27 21.73
N GLN A 420 7.38 5.30 22.25
CA GLN A 420 8.42 6.03 21.52
C GLN A 420 9.56 5.09 21.10
N LYS A 421 10.00 4.23 22.01
CA LYS A 421 11.04 3.25 21.69
C LYS A 421 10.57 2.21 20.67
N LEU A 422 9.30 1.80 20.72
CA LEU A 422 8.71 0.98 19.66
C LEU A 422 8.81 1.70 18.31
N GLN A 423 8.48 3.00 18.24
CA GLN A 423 8.61 3.79 17.01
C GLN A 423 10.05 3.83 16.50
N ASP A 424 11.03 4.04 17.39
CA ASP A 424 12.45 4.08 17.05
C ASP A 424 12.96 2.73 16.54
N VAL A 425 12.68 1.66 17.28
CA VAL A 425 13.15 0.30 16.96
C VAL A 425 12.50 -0.22 15.69
N LEU A 426 11.22 0.08 15.48
CA LEU A 426 10.49 -0.27 14.26
C LEU A 426 10.76 0.70 13.11
N GLY A 427 11.57 1.74 13.31
CA GLY A 427 11.92 2.73 12.28
C GLY A 427 10.72 3.44 11.68
N ILE A 428 9.65 3.64 12.44
CA ILE A 428 8.37 4.20 11.94
C ILE A 428 8.57 5.63 11.44
N THR A 429 9.31 6.45 12.19
CA THR A 429 9.61 7.83 11.80
C THR A 429 10.41 7.87 10.50
N ASN A 430 11.45 7.05 10.39
CA ASN A 430 12.28 6.97 9.18
C ASN A 430 11.47 6.51 7.96
N LEU A 431 10.61 5.50 8.13
CA LEU A 431 9.73 5.01 7.05
C LEU A 431 8.72 6.08 6.61
N LEU A 432 8.17 6.84 7.56
CA LEU A 432 7.25 7.92 7.26
C LEU A 432 7.95 9.03 6.45
N GLU A 433 9.15 9.44 6.87
CA GLU A 433 9.96 10.42 6.15
C GLU A 433 10.33 9.93 4.74
N GLU A 434 10.69 8.65 4.60
CA GLU A 434 11.00 8.01 3.31
C GLU A 434 9.78 8.02 2.37
N VAL A 435 8.60 7.65 2.87
CA VAL A 435 7.34 7.67 2.10
C VAL A 435 6.97 9.09 1.68
N GLN A 436 7.10 10.06 2.57
CA GLN A 436 6.84 11.47 2.27
C GLN A 436 7.77 12.00 1.19
N LYS A 437 9.08 11.79 1.38
CA LYS A 437 10.11 12.20 0.41
C LYS A 437 9.91 11.55 -0.95
N SER A 438 9.66 10.24 -0.99
CA SER A 438 9.42 9.52 -2.25
C SER A 438 8.18 10.04 -2.98
N THR A 439 7.13 10.41 -2.24
CA THR A 439 5.92 10.99 -2.80
C THR A 439 6.18 12.38 -3.40
N GLU A 440 6.96 13.22 -2.72
CA GLU A 440 7.35 14.56 -3.20
C GLU A 440 8.24 14.48 -4.45
N GLU A 441 9.22 13.57 -4.46
CA GLU A 441 10.11 13.36 -5.60
C GLU A 441 9.34 12.88 -6.84
N LEU A 442 8.42 11.91 -6.68
CA LEU A 442 7.55 11.44 -7.76
C LEU A 442 6.63 12.56 -8.29
N ASP A 443 6.12 13.43 -7.41
CA ASP A 443 5.28 14.57 -7.78
C ASP A 443 6.04 15.56 -8.64
N HIS A 444 7.27 15.89 -8.23
CA HIS A 444 8.16 16.75 -8.99
C HIS A 444 8.45 16.17 -10.37
N ILE A 445 8.84 14.88 -10.44
CA ILE A 445 9.17 14.22 -11.70
C ILE A 445 7.95 14.20 -12.63
N ILE A 446 6.80 13.67 -12.19
CA ILE A 446 5.60 13.56 -13.03
C ILE A 446 5.12 14.93 -13.49
N THR A 447 5.12 15.93 -12.60
CA THR A 447 4.68 17.29 -12.96
C THR A 447 5.63 17.94 -13.97
N SER A 448 6.94 17.79 -13.78
CA SER A 448 7.93 18.32 -14.73
C SER A 448 7.83 17.68 -16.11
N THR A 449 7.66 16.35 -16.21
CA THR A 449 7.48 15.65 -17.47
C THR A 449 6.16 16.02 -18.14
N TYR A 450 5.08 16.14 -17.36
CA TYR A 450 3.78 16.55 -17.89
C TYR A 450 3.82 17.97 -18.49
N LEU A 451 4.45 18.92 -17.80
CA LEU A 451 4.64 20.28 -18.31
C LEU A 451 5.52 20.31 -19.56
N HIS A 452 6.59 19.50 -19.60
CA HIS A 452 7.45 19.39 -20.78
C HIS A 452 6.68 18.86 -21.99
N GLU A 453 5.90 17.79 -21.82
CA GLU A 453 5.09 17.21 -22.89
C GLU A 453 3.98 18.16 -23.37
N GLN A 454 3.33 18.87 -22.44
CA GLN A 454 2.33 19.89 -22.80
C GLN A 454 2.97 21.05 -23.58
N ASN A 455 4.17 21.47 -23.21
CA ASN A 455 4.92 22.48 -23.95
C ASN A 455 5.32 21.98 -25.35
N ASN A 456 5.80 20.73 -25.48
CA ASN A 456 6.13 20.13 -26.77
C ASN A 456 4.90 20.05 -27.70
N GLN A 457 3.74 19.68 -27.16
CA GLN A 457 2.48 19.71 -27.93
C GLN A 457 2.08 21.12 -28.33
N SER A 458 2.28 22.09 -27.45
CA SER A 458 2.01 23.50 -27.75
C SER A 458 2.94 24.03 -28.83
N ILE A 459 4.23 23.68 -28.80
CA ILE A 459 5.21 24.01 -29.83
C ILE A 459 4.80 23.37 -31.17
N HIS A 460 4.49 22.08 -31.19
CA HIS A 460 4.04 21.39 -32.41
C HIS A 460 2.72 21.99 -32.96
N LEU A 461 1.81 22.43 -32.09
CA LEU A 461 0.59 23.12 -32.53
C LEU A 461 0.91 24.48 -33.15
N LEU A 462 1.85 25.22 -32.56
CA LEU A 462 2.32 26.50 -33.12
C LEU A 462 3.00 26.30 -34.47
N GLU A 463 3.90 25.32 -34.60
CA GLU A 463 4.55 24.96 -35.89
C GLU A 463 3.50 24.59 -36.94
N LYS A 464 2.47 23.81 -36.56
CA LYS A 464 1.38 23.47 -37.48
C LYS A 464 0.53 24.68 -37.88
N ILE A 465 0.32 25.63 -36.96
CA ILE A 465 -0.38 26.89 -37.27
C ILE A 465 0.47 27.71 -38.23
N GLU A 466 1.78 27.82 -38.00
CA GLU A 466 2.73 28.53 -38.86
C GLU A 466 2.72 27.95 -40.29
N ASP A 467 2.84 26.63 -40.43
CA ASP A 467 2.72 25.90 -41.70
C ASP A 467 1.39 26.18 -42.43
N LEU A 468 0.29 26.27 -41.68
CA LEU A 468 -1.03 26.56 -42.24
C LEU A 468 -1.14 28.02 -42.68
N THR A 469 -0.57 28.95 -41.92
CA THR A 469 -0.53 30.37 -42.28
C THR A 469 0.32 30.61 -43.53
N GLU A 470 1.48 29.96 -43.65
CA GLU A 470 2.33 30.05 -44.85
C GLU A 470 1.58 29.51 -46.08
N LYS A 471 0.86 28.39 -45.94
CA LYS A 471 0.00 27.86 -47.02
C LYS A 471 -1.13 28.81 -47.40
N GLN A 472 -1.76 29.47 -46.43
CA GLN A 472 -2.79 30.48 -46.69
C GLN A 472 -2.21 31.70 -47.40
N GLU A 473 -1.06 32.21 -46.96
CA GLU A 473 -0.37 33.31 -47.63
C GLU A 473 0.01 32.95 -49.07
N TYR A 474 0.52 31.75 -49.29
CA TYR A 474 0.83 31.25 -50.62
C TYR A 474 -0.43 31.14 -51.50
N SER A 475 -1.55 30.64 -50.94
CA SER A 475 -2.83 30.61 -51.68
C SER A 475 -3.36 32.01 -52.00
N ALA A 476 -3.23 32.96 -51.08
CA ALA A 476 -3.63 34.35 -51.29
C ALA A 476 -2.75 35.02 -52.35
N GLN A 477 -1.46 34.69 -52.40
CA GLN A 477 -0.56 35.12 -53.47
C GLN A 477 -0.98 34.53 -54.83
N ILE A 478 -1.37 33.25 -54.87
CA ILE A 478 -1.91 32.62 -56.09
C ILE A 478 -3.22 33.29 -56.52
N GLU A 479 -4.17 33.52 -55.62
CA GLU A 479 -5.45 34.18 -55.93
C GLU A 479 -5.24 35.61 -56.44
N ARG A 480 -4.34 36.39 -55.82
CA ARG A 480 -3.96 37.73 -56.32
C ARG A 480 -3.37 37.64 -57.72
N THR A 481 -2.52 36.65 -57.97
CA THR A 481 -1.90 36.44 -59.29
C THR A 481 -2.95 36.01 -60.33
N LEU A 482 -3.85 35.10 -59.97
CA LEU A 482 -4.93 34.63 -60.84
C LEU A 482 -5.90 35.76 -61.17
N THR A 483 -6.29 36.57 -60.18
CA THR A 483 -7.14 37.76 -60.37
C THR A 483 -6.49 38.72 -61.36
N LEU A 484 -5.19 38.99 -61.20
CA LEU A 484 -4.45 39.83 -62.13
C LEU A 484 -4.42 39.23 -63.56
N VAL A 485 -4.23 37.91 -63.69
CA VAL A 485 -4.30 37.23 -65.00
C VAL A 485 -5.69 37.33 -65.62
N VAL A 486 -6.76 37.15 -64.85
CA VAL A 486 -8.15 37.29 -65.33
C VAL A 486 -8.43 38.72 -65.76
N GLU A 487 -8.04 39.73 -64.98
CA GLU A 487 -8.19 41.13 -65.34
C GLU A 487 -7.43 41.49 -66.63
N VAL A 488 -6.18 41.01 -66.76
CA VAL A 488 -5.35 41.24 -67.95
C VAL A 488 -5.94 40.56 -69.19
N THR A 489 -6.49 39.35 -69.05
CA THR A 489 -7.11 38.61 -70.16
C THR A 489 -8.49 39.15 -70.55
N ALA A 490 -9.24 39.73 -69.61
CA ALA A 490 -10.53 40.37 -69.87
C ALA A 490 -10.38 41.79 -70.47
N LEU A 491 -9.26 42.48 -70.22
CA LEU A 491 -8.97 43.82 -70.73
C LEU A 491 -9.15 44.00 -72.26
N PRO A 492 -8.70 43.08 -73.13
CA PRO A 492 -8.96 43.19 -74.57
C PRO A 492 -10.45 43.09 -74.93
N TYR A 493 -11.25 42.30 -74.19
CA TYR A 493 -12.69 42.22 -74.40
C TYR A 493 -13.43 43.50 -73.99
N TYR A 494 -13.04 44.09 -72.85
CA TYR A 494 -13.61 45.37 -72.40
C TYR A 494 -13.22 46.52 -73.33
N THR A 495 -11.94 46.63 -73.71
CA THR A 495 -11.46 47.67 -74.63
C THR A 495 -12.12 47.54 -76.00
N TYR A 496 -12.29 46.33 -76.52
CA TYR A 496 -13.06 46.09 -77.75
C TYR A 496 -14.52 46.54 -77.61
N SER A 497 -15.21 46.16 -76.52
CA SER A 497 -16.61 46.52 -76.29
C SER A 497 -16.82 48.03 -76.15
N ILE A 498 -15.93 48.71 -75.41
CA ILE A 498 -15.93 50.17 -75.25
C ILE A 498 -15.63 50.86 -76.59
N THR A 499 -14.61 50.41 -77.33
CA THR A 499 -14.26 50.98 -78.65
C THR A 499 -15.45 50.85 -79.61
N LYS A 500 -16.10 49.68 -79.63
CA LYS A 500 -17.31 49.45 -80.42
C LYS A 500 -18.47 50.36 -80.00
N ALA A 501 -18.68 50.57 -78.70
CA ALA A 501 -19.71 51.46 -78.19
C ALA A 501 -19.43 52.94 -78.53
N ILE A 502 -18.19 53.40 -78.38
CA ILE A 502 -17.75 54.75 -78.75
C ILE A 502 -17.92 54.97 -80.25
N CYS A 503 -17.51 54.01 -81.09
CA CYS A 503 -17.73 54.07 -82.53
C CYS A 503 -19.23 54.18 -82.87
N LYS A 504 -20.09 53.39 -82.21
CA LYS A 504 -21.55 53.51 -82.40
C LYS A 504 -22.08 54.89 -81.98
N LEU A 505 -21.60 55.44 -80.86
CA LEU A 505 -21.99 56.77 -80.37
C LEU A 505 -21.55 57.89 -81.33
N PHE A 506 -20.33 57.82 -81.86
CA PHE A 506 -19.84 58.77 -82.87
C PHE A 506 -20.63 58.67 -84.18
N CYS A 507 -20.99 57.46 -84.61
CA CYS A 507 -21.86 57.26 -85.78
C CYS A 507 -23.29 57.76 -85.54
N ALA A 508 -23.83 57.65 -84.32
CA ALA A 508 -25.18 58.14 -83.97
C ALA A 508 -25.24 59.66 -83.75
N SER A 509 -24.14 60.28 -83.29
CA SER A 509 -24.04 61.72 -83.01
C SER A 509 -23.96 62.61 -84.26
N HIS A 510 -23.81 62.02 -85.45
CA HIS A 510 -23.88 62.73 -86.73
C HIS A 510 -25.24 62.55 -87.39
N GLN A 511 -26.27 63.14 -86.78
CA GLN A 511 -27.60 63.32 -87.37
C GLN A 511 -27.92 64.78 -87.74
N SER A 512 -26.90 65.63 -87.91
CA SER A 512 -27.07 66.96 -88.47
C SER A 512 -26.15 67.18 -89.67
N LYS A 513 -26.76 67.03 -90.86
CA LYS A 513 -26.28 67.30 -92.23
C LYS A 513 -25.49 66.17 -92.92
N PRO A 514 -26.11 65.47 -93.89
CA PRO A 514 -25.41 64.55 -94.78
C PRO A 514 -24.76 65.35 -95.92
N GLU A 515 -23.52 65.00 -96.29
CA GLU A 515 -23.20 64.71 -97.71
C GLU A 515 -21.73 64.38 -98.02
N VAL A 516 -20.75 64.48 -97.11
CA VAL A 516 -19.34 64.23 -97.54
C VAL A 516 -18.52 63.25 -96.69
N VAL A 517 -18.97 62.83 -95.50
CA VAL A 517 -18.12 61.99 -94.61
C VAL A 517 -18.55 60.51 -94.54
N LEU A 518 -19.69 60.14 -95.13
CA LEU A 518 -20.36 58.86 -94.89
C LEU A 518 -19.97 57.71 -95.85
N ARG A 519 -18.80 57.75 -96.50
CA ARG A 519 -18.26 56.60 -97.25
C ARG A 519 -17.00 55.97 -96.67
N TRP A 520 -16.42 56.55 -95.63
CA TRP A 520 -15.19 56.02 -95.01
C TRP A 520 -15.44 55.17 -93.76
N THR A 521 -16.66 55.11 -93.25
CA THR A 521 -16.98 54.44 -91.97
C THR A 521 -17.80 53.15 -92.09
N GLU A 522 -18.38 52.84 -93.26
CA GLU A 522 -19.10 51.56 -93.46
C GLU A 522 -18.16 50.38 -93.73
N ASN A 523 -16.93 50.63 -94.17
CA ASN A 523 -15.89 49.62 -94.35
C ASN A 523 -14.70 49.91 -93.47
N TRP A 524 -14.91 50.22 -92.18
CA TRP A 524 -13.83 50.01 -91.22
C TRP A 524 -13.70 48.50 -91.05
N PRO A 525 -12.66 47.88 -91.63
CA PRO A 525 -12.53 46.45 -91.54
C PRO A 525 -12.31 46.11 -90.06
N GLU A 526 -13.03 45.11 -89.56
CA GLU A 526 -13.05 44.74 -88.14
C GLU A 526 -11.64 44.56 -87.56
N TRP A 527 -10.65 44.23 -88.41
CA TRP A 527 -9.25 44.14 -88.04
C TRP A 527 -8.65 45.45 -87.50
N ILE A 528 -9.11 46.65 -87.90
CA ILE A 528 -8.58 47.92 -87.35
C ILE A 528 -9.06 48.13 -85.92
N ALA A 529 -10.33 47.85 -85.63
CA ALA A 529 -10.86 47.91 -84.26
C ALA A 529 -10.18 46.86 -83.38
N ILE A 530 -9.95 45.66 -83.91
CA ILE A 530 -9.17 44.59 -83.25
C ILE A 530 -7.72 45.04 -83.03
N PHE A 531 -7.10 45.72 -84.00
CA PHE A 531 -5.71 46.20 -83.91
C PHE A 531 -5.55 47.32 -82.88
N ILE A 532 -6.47 48.29 -82.84
CA ILE A 532 -6.47 49.35 -81.84
C ILE A 532 -6.72 48.76 -80.44
N ALA A 533 -7.66 47.82 -80.31
CA ALA A 533 -7.90 47.10 -79.06
C ALA A 533 -6.66 46.31 -78.63
N LEU A 534 -5.99 45.60 -79.55
CA LEU A 534 -4.73 44.89 -79.28
C LEU A 534 -3.61 45.86 -78.85
N ALA A 535 -3.41 46.96 -79.57
CA ALA A 535 -2.38 47.95 -79.25
C ALA A 535 -2.62 48.62 -77.89
N ALA A 536 -3.87 49.00 -77.59
CA ALA A 536 -4.27 49.55 -76.30
C ALA A 536 -4.08 48.51 -75.17
N THR A 537 -4.40 47.24 -75.44
CA THR A 537 -4.19 46.15 -74.49
C THR A 537 -2.70 45.91 -74.24
N VAL A 538 -1.87 45.83 -75.28
CA VAL A 538 -0.42 45.68 -75.15
C VAL A 538 0.17 46.85 -74.34
N PHE A 539 -0.25 48.08 -74.62
CA PHE A 539 0.21 49.25 -73.89
C PHE A 539 -0.21 49.22 -72.41
N ALA A 540 -1.47 48.88 -72.12
CA ALA A 540 -1.96 48.73 -70.76
C ALA A 540 -1.23 47.62 -69.99
N VAL A 541 -1.03 46.45 -70.60
CA VAL A 541 -0.26 45.34 -70.02
C VAL A 541 1.18 45.74 -69.74
N THR A 542 1.81 46.47 -70.67
CA THR A 542 3.19 46.95 -70.50
C THR A 542 3.30 47.94 -69.34
N LEU A 543 2.35 48.87 -69.21
CA LEU A 543 2.29 49.81 -68.08
C LEU A 543 2.07 49.11 -66.74
N THR A 544 1.18 48.12 -66.70
CA THR A 544 0.91 47.31 -65.50
C THR A 544 2.14 46.50 -65.10
N PHE A 545 2.84 45.91 -66.07
CA PHE A 545 4.10 45.18 -65.83
C PHE A 545 5.21 46.09 -65.30
N ILE A 546 5.35 47.31 -65.85
CA ILE A 546 6.31 48.31 -65.35
C ILE A 546 5.96 48.72 -63.92
N ARG A 547 4.68 48.93 -63.59
CA ARG A 547 4.22 49.23 -62.22
C ARG A 547 4.51 48.08 -61.27
N TYR A 548 4.20 46.85 -61.65
CA TYR A 548 4.49 45.65 -60.84
C TYR A 548 5.98 45.51 -60.56
N LYS A 549 6.84 45.68 -61.58
CA LYS A 549 8.30 45.64 -61.42
C LYS A 549 8.82 46.74 -60.48
N ARG A 550 8.20 47.93 -60.48
CA ARG A 550 8.52 49.01 -59.54
C ARG A 550 8.07 48.72 -58.10
N MET A 551 6.92 48.07 -57.90
CA MET A 551 6.45 47.68 -56.57
C MET A 551 7.32 46.58 -55.95
N LYS A 552 7.67 45.54 -56.72
CA LYS A 552 8.55 44.46 -56.26
C LYS A 552 9.93 44.96 -55.86
N LYS A 553 10.45 46.00 -56.52
CA LYS A 553 11.73 46.63 -56.17
C LYS A 553 11.66 47.46 -54.87
N LYS A 554 10.47 47.89 -54.42
CA LYS A 554 10.28 48.58 -53.13
C LYS A 554 10.16 47.61 -51.95
N GLU A 555 9.55 46.44 -52.12
CA GLU A 555 9.47 45.42 -51.06
C GLU A 555 10.85 44.85 -50.69
N VAL A 556 11.74 44.66 -51.67
CA VAL A 556 13.12 44.20 -51.40
C VAL A 556 13.92 45.20 -50.55
N ILE A 557 13.66 46.51 -50.69
CA ILE A 557 14.35 47.55 -49.92
C ILE A 557 13.84 47.62 -48.47
N ILE A 558 12.60 47.20 -48.21
CA ILE A 558 12.02 47.21 -46.86
C ILE A 558 12.46 45.97 -46.07
N LEU A 559 12.63 44.82 -46.72
CA LEU A 559 13.11 43.59 -46.08
C LEU A 559 14.60 43.63 -45.70
N GLU A 560 15.46 44.37 -46.41
CA GLU A 560 16.87 44.54 -46.04
C GLU A 560 17.12 45.56 -44.90
N GLY A 561 16.10 46.34 -44.51
CA GLY A 561 16.20 47.35 -43.45
C GLY A 561 15.74 46.91 -42.05
N GLY A 562 15.21 45.70 -41.91
CA GLY A 562 14.53 45.21 -40.70
C GLY A 562 15.40 44.35 -39.78
N ASN A 563 16.60 44.80 -39.42
CA ASN A 563 17.35 44.21 -38.30
C ASN A 563 16.85 44.84 -36.99
N ILE A 564 15.77 44.28 -36.41
CA ILE A 564 15.37 44.54 -35.03
C ILE A 564 15.83 43.36 -34.19
N GLY A 565 16.82 43.62 -33.34
CA GLY A 565 17.35 42.64 -32.40
C GLY A 565 16.27 42.19 -31.41
N ILE A 566 16.11 40.88 -31.31
CA ILE A 566 15.47 40.23 -30.18
C ILE A 566 16.52 40.19 -29.06
N ILE A 567 16.29 40.96 -28.00
CA ILE A 567 16.99 40.79 -26.72
C ILE A 567 16.22 39.69 -25.97
N LEU A 568 16.92 38.60 -25.65
CA LEU A 568 16.49 37.53 -24.74
C LEU A 568 16.21 38.06 -23.34
#